data_AF-A0A377M5C2-F1
#
_entry.id   AF-A0A377M5C2-F1
#
_cell.length_a   1.000
_cell.length_b   1.000
_cell.length_c   1.000
_cell.angle_alpha   90.00
_cell.angle_beta   90.00
_cell.angle_gamma   90.00
#
_symmetry.space_group_name_H-M   'P 1'
#
loop_
_entity.id
_entity.type
_entity.pdbx_description
1 polymer ?
#
loop_
_entity_poly.entity_id
_entity_poly.type
_entity_poly.pdbx_seq_one_letter_code
_entity_poly.pdbx_strand_id
1 'polypeptide(L)'
;MTINTNSVDTNHAERDKHLRSAEFLNVSKFPQATFTSTEVKKEGEKLNITGNLTLNGVTKPVTLEAKLLGQGDDPWGGKRAGFEAAGKIHLKDFNITTDLGPASQDVELIISVEGVQQKA
;
A
#
# COMPACT_ATOMS: atom_id res chain seq x y z
N MET A 1 -2.08 -7.94 -3.41
CA MET A 1 -2.73 -6.70 -3.87
C MET A 1 -1.94 -6.13 -5.03
N THR A 2 -2.62 -5.57 -6.03
CA THR A 2 -2.02 -4.87 -7.17
C THR A 2 -2.60 -3.48 -7.25
N ILE A 3 -1.75 -2.46 -7.41
CA ILE A 3 -2.11 -1.05 -7.47
C ILE A 3 -1.61 -0.50 -8.80
N ASN A 4 -2.46 0.20 -9.55
CA ASN A 4 -2.04 0.95 -10.73
C ASN A 4 -1.36 2.26 -10.30
N THR A 5 -0.06 2.40 -10.47
CA THR A 5 0.68 3.59 -10.03
C THR A 5 0.30 4.85 -10.79
N ASN A 6 -0.32 4.72 -11.97
CA ASN A 6 -0.89 5.85 -12.70
C ASN A 6 -2.07 6.52 -11.96
N SER A 7 -2.72 5.82 -11.03
CA SER A 7 -3.87 6.35 -10.29
C SER A 7 -3.48 7.25 -9.12
N VAL A 8 -2.19 7.58 -8.94
CA VAL A 8 -1.76 8.53 -7.90
C VAL A 8 -2.50 9.85 -8.06
N ASP A 9 -3.02 10.36 -6.95
CA ASP A 9 -3.77 11.61 -6.86
C ASP A 9 -3.41 12.30 -5.54
N THR A 10 -2.90 13.51 -5.65
CA THR A 10 -2.59 14.38 -4.52
C THR A 10 -3.41 15.67 -4.57
N ASN A 11 -4.49 15.69 -5.36
CA ASN A 11 -5.32 16.86 -5.61
C ASN A 11 -4.55 18.02 -6.25
N HIS A 12 -3.54 17.73 -7.10
CA HIS A 12 -2.76 18.76 -7.80
C HIS A 12 -2.15 18.22 -9.09
N ALA A 13 -2.73 18.60 -10.24
CA ALA A 13 -2.44 18.02 -11.55
C ALA A 13 -0.94 17.99 -11.91
N GLU A 14 -0.21 19.11 -11.77
CA GLU A 14 1.22 19.14 -12.11
C GLU A 14 2.08 18.30 -11.16
N ARG A 15 1.65 18.14 -9.89
CA ARG A 15 2.38 17.33 -8.91
C ARG A 15 2.16 15.86 -9.22
N ASP A 16 0.93 15.47 -9.56
CA ASP A 16 0.63 14.08 -9.94
C ASP A 16 1.32 13.70 -11.25
N LYS A 17 1.41 14.64 -12.20
CA LYS A 17 2.21 14.47 -13.42
C LYS A 17 3.70 14.24 -13.08
N HIS A 18 4.25 14.99 -12.12
CA HIS A 18 5.64 14.83 -11.68
C HIS A 18 5.86 13.52 -10.92
N LEU A 19 4.96 13.14 -10.02
CA LEU A 19 5.00 11.86 -9.29
C LEU A 19 4.94 10.64 -10.22
N ARG A 20 4.25 10.75 -11.35
CA ARG A 20 4.22 9.68 -12.36
C ARG A 20 5.52 9.56 -13.17
N SER A 21 6.34 10.61 -13.22
CA SER A 21 7.55 10.67 -14.03
C SER A 21 8.65 9.68 -13.58
N ALA A 22 9.70 9.55 -14.39
CA ALA A 22 10.85 8.71 -14.08
C ALA A 22 11.65 9.14 -12.82
N GLU A 23 11.43 10.37 -12.33
CA GLU A 23 12.06 10.87 -11.10
C GLU A 23 11.41 10.32 -9.82
N PHE A 24 10.20 9.75 -9.93
CA PHE A 24 9.44 9.18 -8.82
C PHE A 24 8.94 7.77 -9.15
N LEU A 25 7.64 7.60 -9.44
CA LEU A 25 7.03 6.28 -9.57
C LEU A 25 7.36 5.58 -10.89
N ASN A 26 7.86 6.34 -11.88
CA ASN A 26 8.26 5.85 -13.20
C ASN A 26 7.20 4.95 -13.85
N VAL A 27 5.96 5.45 -13.89
CA VAL A 27 4.78 4.64 -14.23
C VAL A 27 4.79 4.13 -15.67
N SER A 28 5.50 4.81 -16.57
CA SER A 28 5.69 4.36 -17.96
C SER A 28 6.46 3.04 -18.04
N LYS A 29 7.39 2.79 -17.10
CA LYS A 29 8.18 1.55 -17.03
C LYS A 29 7.59 0.56 -16.01
N PHE A 30 7.04 1.07 -14.91
CA PHE A 30 6.49 0.29 -13.80
C PHE A 30 5.05 0.74 -13.50
N PRO A 31 4.07 0.34 -14.33
CA PRO A 31 2.69 0.81 -14.21
C PRO A 31 1.95 0.21 -13.00
N GLN A 32 2.58 -0.73 -12.29
CA GLN A 32 1.99 -1.42 -11.16
C GLN A 32 2.94 -1.46 -9.97
N ALA A 33 2.37 -1.28 -8.78
CA ALA A 33 2.96 -1.70 -7.52
C ALA A 33 2.23 -2.95 -7.03
N THR A 34 2.95 -3.87 -6.40
CA THR A 34 2.36 -5.11 -5.87
C THR A 34 2.78 -5.35 -4.44
N PHE A 35 1.86 -5.87 -3.63
CA PHE A 35 2.16 -6.34 -2.28
C PHE A 35 1.67 -7.77 -2.13
N THR A 36 2.58 -8.65 -1.70
CA THR A 36 2.30 -10.07 -1.43
C THR A 36 2.77 -10.40 -0.03
N SER A 37 1.83 -10.73 0.87
CA SER A 37 2.14 -11.16 2.24
C SER A 37 2.96 -12.44 2.23
N THR A 38 3.98 -12.50 3.08
CA THR A 38 4.81 -13.68 3.31
C THR A 38 4.57 -14.27 4.69
N GLU A 39 4.13 -13.46 5.66
CA GLU A 39 3.85 -13.88 7.02
C GLU A 39 2.76 -12.99 7.64
N VAL A 40 1.89 -13.58 8.45
CA VAL A 40 0.92 -12.87 9.28
C VAL A 40 1.06 -13.36 10.72
N LYS A 41 1.40 -12.45 11.63
CA LYS A 41 1.49 -12.69 13.07
C LYS A 41 0.38 -11.96 13.79
N LYS A 42 -0.31 -12.64 14.71
CA LYS A 42 -1.33 -12.02 15.57
C LYS A 42 -0.72 -11.63 16.91
N GLU A 43 -0.95 -10.39 17.31
CA GLU A 43 -0.47 -9.82 18.58
C GLU A 43 -1.65 -9.12 19.28
N GLY A 44 -2.33 -9.86 20.16
CA GLY A 44 -3.57 -9.40 20.78
C GLY A 44 -4.66 -9.14 19.73
N GLU A 45 -5.07 -7.88 19.61
CA GLU A 45 -6.06 -7.42 18.62
C GLU A 45 -5.44 -6.94 17.30
N LYS A 46 -4.10 -6.84 17.23
CA LYS A 46 -3.37 -6.41 16.04
C LYS A 46 -2.87 -7.60 15.23
N LEU A 47 -2.59 -7.35 13.96
CA LEU A 47 -1.97 -8.26 13.01
C LEU A 47 -0.72 -7.58 12.43
N ASN A 48 0.45 -8.18 12.60
CA ASN A 48 1.66 -7.80 11.89
C ASN A 48 1.73 -8.59 10.59
N ILE A 49 1.53 -7.92 9.47
CA ILE A 49 1.53 -8.50 8.12
C ILE A 49 2.84 -8.12 7.44
N THR A 50 3.78 -9.06 7.40
CA THR A 50 5.02 -8.89 6.64
C THR A 50 4.80 -9.38 5.21
N GLY A 51 5.24 -8.59 4.23
CA GLY A 51 5.13 -8.97 2.83
C GLY A 51 6.12 -8.25 1.93
N ASN A 52 6.24 -8.75 0.71
CA ASN A 52 7.08 -8.17 -0.31
C ASN A 52 6.30 -7.07 -1.05
N LEU A 53 6.75 -5.83 -0.91
CA LEU A 53 6.30 -4.70 -1.71
C LEU A 53 7.22 -4.55 -2.92
N THR A 54 6.65 -4.56 -4.12
CA THR A 54 7.34 -4.17 -5.36
C THR A 54 6.86 -2.78 -5.78
N LEU A 55 7.78 -1.82 -5.85
CA LEU A 55 7.52 -0.44 -6.24
C LEU A 55 8.71 0.08 -7.05
N ASN A 56 8.44 0.77 -8.17
CA ASN A 56 9.45 1.32 -9.08
C ASN A 56 10.57 0.31 -9.44
N GLY A 57 10.17 -0.94 -9.71
CA GLY A 57 11.05 -2.03 -10.12
C GLY A 57 11.88 -2.68 -9.02
N VAL A 58 11.75 -2.26 -7.76
CA VAL A 58 12.46 -2.85 -6.61
C VAL A 58 11.49 -3.59 -5.71
N THR A 59 11.87 -4.78 -5.26
CA THR A 59 11.11 -5.55 -4.27
C THR A 59 11.82 -5.53 -2.92
N LYS A 60 11.10 -5.13 -1.86
CA LYS A 60 11.59 -5.10 -0.47
C LYS A 60 10.53 -5.64 0.50
N PRO A 61 10.95 -6.27 1.61
CA PRO A 61 10.02 -6.62 2.67
C PRO A 61 9.53 -5.36 3.39
N VAL A 62 8.23 -5.29 3.66
CA VAL A 62 7.55 -4.25 4.45
C VAL A 62 6.60 -4.93 5.41
N THR A 63 6.53 -4.44 6.66
CA THR A 63 5.56 -4.90 7.65
C THR A 63 4.48 -3.84 7.81
N LEU A 64 3.22 -4.29 7.74
CA LEU A 64 2.03 -3.48 8.01
C LEU A 64 1.43 -3.90 9.35
N GLU A 65 1.14 -2.93 10.21
CA GLU A 65 0.35 -3.14 11.43
C GLU A 65 -1.12 -2.99 11.06
N ALA A 66 -1.88 -4.08 11.12
CA ALA A 66 -3.29 -4.12 10.78
C ALA A 66 -4.18 -4.41 11.99
N LYS A 67 -5.44 -3.98 11.92
CA LYS A 67 -6.47 -4.24 12.94
C LYS A 67 -7.79 -4.56 12.26
N LEU A 68 -8.51 -5.55 12.80
CA LEU A 68 -9.90 -5.81 12.40
C LEU A 68 -10.80 -4.70 12.95
N LEU A 69 -11.51 -4.00 12.06
CA LEU A 69 -12.51 -3.00 12.42
C LEU A 69 -13.86 -3.64 12.75
N GLY A 70 -14.22 -4.69 12.02
CA GLY A 70 -15.48 -5.42 12.22
C GLY A 70 -15.73 -6.44 11.11
N GLN A 71 -16.67 -7.35 11.35
CA GLN A 71 -17.13 -8.32 10.36
C GLN A 71 -18.58 -8.71 10.61
N GLY A 72 -19.30 -9.11 9.56
CA GLY A 72 -20.72 -9.49 9.68
C GLY A 72 -21.40 -9.75 8.34
N ASP A 73 -22.71 -10.01 8.40
CA ASP A 73 -23.56 -10.10 7.22
C ASP A 73 -23.73 -8.71 6.59
N ASP A 74 -23.77 -8.66 5.25
CA ASP A 74 -24.03 -7.41 4.52
C ASP A 74 -25.50 -7.31 4.06
N PRO A 75 -25.98 -6.10 3.69
CA PRO A 75 -27.36 -5.89 3.26
C PRO A 75 -27.78 -6.63 1.97
N TRP A 76 -26.85 -7.29 1.28
CA TRP A 76 -27.05 -7.95 0.00
C TRP A 76 -26.94 -9.48 0.10
N GLY A 77 -26.96 -10.03 1.32
CA GLY A 77 -26.91 -11.47 1.57
C GLY A 77 -25.50 -12.08 1.47
N GLY A 78 -24.46 -11.24 1.51
CA GLY A 78 -23.06 -11.63 1.63
C GLY A 78 -22.53 -11.47 3.05
N LYS A 79 -21.21 -11.64 3.20
CA LYS A 79 -20.47 -11.36 4.43
C LYS A 79 -19.27 -10.49 4.14
N ARG A 80 -18.95 -9.58 5.06
CA ARG A 80 -17.85 -8.61 4.94
C ARG A 80 -16.96 -8.62 6.17
N ALA A 81 -15.70 -8.25 5.96
CA ALA A 81 -14.73 -7.99 7.02
C ALA A 81 -13.89 -6.76 6.67
N GLY A 82 -13.88 -5.76 7.57
CA GLY A 82 -13.16 -4.51 7.41
C GLY A 82 -11.88 -4.49 8.23
N PHE A 83 -10.79 -3.97 7.64
CA PHE A 83 -9.49 -3.83 8.29
C PHE A 83 -8.91 -2.44 8.02
N GLU A 84 -8.23 -1.90 9.02
CA GLU A 84 -7.28 -0.80 8.84
C GLU A 84 -5.85 -1.35 8.92
N ALA A 85 -4.93 -0.71 8.22
CA ALA A 85 -3.51 -1.00 8.35
C ALA A 85 -2.66 0.27 8.18
N ALA A 86 -1.55 0.31 8.91
CA ALA A 86 -0.55 1.36 8.81
C ALA A 86 0.83 0.77 8.54
N GLY A 87 1.67 1.53 7.86
CA GLY A 87 3.05 1.17 7.60
C GLY A 87 3.86 2.38 7.17
N LYS A 88 5.13 2.16 6.86
CA LYS A 88 6.04 3.21 6.43
C LYS A 88 7.05 2.65 5.45
N ILE A 89 7.39 3.41 4.41
CA ILE A 89 8.43 3.06 3.45
C ILE A 89 9.44 4.19 3.34
N HIS A 90 10.70 3.84 3.09
CA HIS A 90 11.75 4.79 2.78
C HIS A 90 11.85 4.95 1.26
N LEU A 91 11.81 6.18 0.73
CA LEU A 91 11.75 6.42 -0.72
C LEU A 91 12.94 5.83 -1.47
N LYS A 92 14.14 5.99 -0.92
CA LYS A 92 15.39 5.53 -1.54
C LYS A 92 15.51 4.02 -1.64
N ASP A 93 14.79 3.27 -0.79
CA ASP A 93 14.77 1.80 -0.86
C ASP A 93 14.11 1.28 -2.16
N PHE A 94 13.32 2.13 -2.81
CA PHE A 94 12.58 1.83 -4.05
C PHE A 94 13.05 2.67 -5.24
N ASN A 95 14.34 3.05 -5.28
CA ASN A 95 14.92 3.87 -6.36
C ASN A 95 14.22 5.23 -6.58
N ILE A 96 13.47 5.75 -5.60
CA ILE A 96 12.94 7.11 -5.62
C ILE A 96 13.97 7.99 -4.93
N THR A 97 14.93 8.50 -5.71
CA THR A 97 16.14 9.16 -5.18
C THR A 97 16.04 10.68 -5.13
N THR A 98 14.99 11.26 -5.70
CA THR A 98 14.73 12.71 -5.66
C THR A 98 14.64 13.15 -4.21
N ASP A 99 15.51 14.10 -3.82
CA ASP A 99 15.58 14.56 -2.45
C ASP A 99 14.49 15.61 -2.16
N LEU A 100 13.61 15.29 -1.22
CA LEU A 100 12.51 16.15 -0.76
C LEU A 100 12.86 16.88 0.56
N GLY A 101 14.12 16.77 1.00
CA GLY A 101 14.61 17.33 2.25
C GLY A 101 14.63 16.30 3.40
N PRO A 102 15.37 16.60 4.48
CA PRO A 102 15.69 15.63 5.53
C PRO A 102 14.47 15.10 6.29
N ALA A 103 13.36 15.84 6.33
CA ALA A 103 12.12 15.43 6.99
C ALA A 103 11.21 14.54 6.10
N SER A 104 11.53 14.41 4.82
CA SER A 104 10.62 13.84 3.79
C SER A 104 11.22 12.59 3.14
N GLN A 105 12.05 11.85 3.86
CA GLN A 105 12.69 10.65 3.31
C GLN A 105 11.77 9.43 3.30
N ASP A 106 10.69 9.48 4.07
CA ASP A 106 9.76 8.38 4.25
C ASP A 106 8.33 8.77 3.86
N VAL A 107 7.55 7.76 3.47
CA VAL A 107 6.12 7.87 3.19
C VAL A 107 5.36 6.97 4.16
N GLU A 108 4.38 7.56 4.84
CA GLU A 108 3.42 6.81 5.65
C GLU A 108 2.35 6.16 4.75
N LEU A 109 2.09 4.89 5.01
CA LEU A 109 1.04 4.12 4.34
C LEU A 109 -0.17 4.06 5.27
N ILE A 110 -1.29 4.61 4.81
CA ILE A 110 -2.58 4.57 5.52
C ILE A 110 -3.55 3.78 4.64
N ILE A 111 -4.01 2.64 5.14
CA ILE A 111 -4.78 1.66 4.36
C ILE A 111 -6.06 1.33 5.11
N SER A 112 -7.17 1.30 4.38
CA SER A 112 -8.45 0.76 4.84
C SER A 112 -9.05 -0.10 3.74
N VAL A 113 -9.45 -1.33 4.09
CA VAL A 113 -9.99 -2.31 3.13
C VAL A 113 -11.20 -3.01 3.72
N GLU A 114 -12.13 -3.37 2.84
CA GLU A 114 -13.27 -4.22 3.18
C GLU A 114 -13.29 -5.41 2.22
N GLY A 115 -13.15 -6.62 2.78
CA GLY A 115 -13.21 -7.86 2.02
C GLY A 115 -14.64 -8.38 1.92
N VAL A 116 -15.04 -8.83 0.73
CA VAL A 116 -16.29 -9.59 0.52
C VAL A 116 -15.96 -11.07 0.54
N GLN A 117 -16.62 -11.82 1.42
CA GLN A 117 -16.40 -13.26 1.53
C GLN A 117 -16.74 -13.97 0.21
N GLN A 118 -15.77 -14.71 -0.32
CA GLN A 118 -15.99 -15.56 -1.48
C GLN A 118 -16.74 -16.83 -1.06
N LYS A 119 -17.71 -17.26 -1.89
CA LYS A 119 -18.35 -18.56 -1.72
C LYS A 119 -17.38 -19.63 -2.23
N ALA A 120 -17.22 -20.70 -1.45
CA ALA A 120 -16.47 -21.88 -1.86
C ALA A 120 -17.23 -22.64 -2.96
#